data_AF-A0A8C2JIW0-F1
#
_entry.id   AF-A0A8C2JIW0-F1
#
_cell.length_a   1.000
_cell.length_b   1.000
_cell.length_c   1.000
_cell.angle_alpha   90.00
_cell.angle_beta   90.00
_cell.angle_gamma   90.00
#
_symmetry.space_group_name_H-M   'P 1'
#
loop_
_entity.id
_entity.type
_entity.pdbx_description
1 polymer ?
#
loop_
_entity_poly.entity_id
_entity_poly.type
_entity_poly.pdbx_seq_one_letter_code
_entity_poly.pdbx_strand_id
1 'polypeptide(L)'
;MTEFWLISAPGEKNCQQTWDKMNTATAQTNLSTNHKFNIPELKVGTLDILVGLSDELAKLDSFVESVVRKVAQYMADVLEDSRDKVQENLLANGGKYLKFDLVTYVTRFHWDMAKYPIKQSLKNISEIMSKQVSQIDNDLKARASAYNSLKGNLQSLERKNVGSLLTRSLADIVKKEDFVLDSEYLITLLVVVPKTSYPDWEKTYETLSEMVVPRSTKLLFEDQDSGLFSVTLFRKAIDDFKHKARENKFMVRDFQYNEEEMKADKEAMTRLSTDKKKQFVCVQLEKKISNDNNGQSASAPQGPLVRWLKVNFSEAFIAWIHIKALRVFTESVLRYGLPVNFQAMLLQPNRRNMKKLREVLQDLYKHLDSSGTVIDASMDIPGLNLSQQEYYPYVYYKIDCNLLDFK
;
A
#
# COMPACT_ATOMS: atom_id res chain seq x y z
N MET A 1 18.90 9.03 3.65
CA MET A 1 18.61 9.20 5.10
C MET A 1 17.35 10.03 5.20
N THR A 2 16.29 9.47 5.75
CA THR A 2 14.91 10.01 5.66
C THR A 2 14.39 10.57 6.97
N GLU A 3 15.17 10.47 8.05
CA GLU A 3 14.83 11.00 9.36
C GLU A 3 15.26 12.47 9.46
N PHE A 4 14.33 13.30 9.93
CA PHE A 4 14.53 14.71 10.23
C PHE A 4 14.06 15.03 11.64
N TRP A 5 14.75 15.95 12.29
CA TRP A 5 14.42 16.51 13.60
C TRP A 5 13.94 17.94 13.39
N LEU A 6 12.65 18.16 13.61
CA LEU A 6 12.06 19.49 13.57
C LEU A 6 12.15 20.09 14.96
N ILE A 7 12.95 21.15 15.09
CA ILE A 7 13.26 21.81 16.36
C ILE A 7 12.82 23.26 16.29
N SER A 8 12.39 23.83 17.41
CA SER A 8 12.23 25.27 17.57
C SER A 8 12.94 25.76 18.83
N ALA A 9 13.52 26.95 18.75
CA ALA A 9 14.20 27.64 19.84
C ALA A 9 13.83 29.13 19.81
N PRO A 10 13.81 29.81 20.97
CA PRO A 10 13.43 31.22 21.04
C PRO A 10 14.47 32.10 20.32
N GLY A 11 14.00 33.21 19.76
CA GLY A 11 14.86 34.26 19.21
C GLY A 11 15.44 35.09 20.36
N GLU A 12 16.72 34.92 20.70
CA GLU A 12 17.34 35.68 21.81
C GLU A 12 17.28 37.19 21.57
N LYS A 13 17.84 37.66 20.45
CA LYS A 13 17.71 39.05 19.96
C LYS A 13 16.95 39.12 18.63
N ASN A 14 17.18 38.15 17.76
CA ASN A 14 16.43 37.92 16.53
C ASN A 14 16.53 36.42 16.15
N CYS A 15 15.60 35.95 15.32
CA CYS A 15 15.58 34.55 14.87
C CYS A 15 16.85 34.14 14.09
N GLN A 16 17.50 35.09 13.41
CA GLN A 16 18.71 34.85 12.64
C GLN A 16 19.90 34.45 13.52
N GLN A 17 20.08 35.09 14.67
CA GLN A 17 21.13 34.73 15.62
C GLN A 17 20.93 33.32 16.17
N THR A 18 19.70 32.93 16.50
CA THR A 18 19.38 31.55 16.93
C THR A 18 19.74 30.54 15.83
N TRP A 19 19.43 30.85 14.57
CA TRP A 19 19.82 30.05 13.41
C TRP A 19 21.34 29.91 13.25
N ASP A 20 22.07 31.03 13.31
CA ASP A 20 23.52 31.05 13.12
C ASP A 20 24.25 30.34 14.27
N LYS A 21 23.75 30.49 15.51
CA LYS A 21 24.26 29.80 16.71
C LYS A 21 24.09 28.29 16.58
N MET A 22 22.92 27.81 16.13
CA MET A 22 22.71 26.38 15.92
C MET A 22 23.56 25.82 14.78
N ASN A 23 23.69 26.54 13.66
CA ASN A 23 24.56 26.13 12.57
C ASN A 23 26.03 26.07 12.99
N THR A 24 26.50 27.04 13.77
CA THR A 24 27.87 27.05 14.28
C THR A 24 28.12 25.82 15.16
N ALA A 25 27.20 25.52 16.08
CA ALA A 25 27.33 24.38 16.99
C ALA A 25 27.30 23.01 16.27
N THR A 26 26.51 22.89 15.20
CA THR A 26 26.34 21.62 14.47
C THR A 26 27.34 21.42 13.31
N ALA A 27 27.82 22.51 12.70
CA ALA A 27 28.78 22.48 11.59
C ALA A 27 30.20 22.09 12.04
N GLN A 28 30.61 22.49 13.25
CA GLN A 28 31.96 22.21 13.79
C GLN A 28 32.36 20.74 13.73
N THR A 29 31.39 19.82 13.80
CA THR A 29 31.64 18.37 13.75
C THR A 29 30.76 17.63 12.75
N ASN A 30 30.20 18.35 11.77
CA ASN A 30 29.32 17.83 10.71
C ASN A 30 28.23 16.89 11.26
N LEU A 31 27.52 17.36 12.30
CA LEU A 31 26.55 16.57 13.04
C LEU A 31 25.21 16.45 12.31
N SER A 32 24.81 17.48 11.58
CA SER A 32 23.55 17.53 10.83
C SER A 32 23.64 18.50 9.65
N THR A 33 22.79 18.27 8.64
CA THR A 33 22.46 19.28 7.63
C THR A 33 21.21 20.03 8.09
N ASN A 34 21.26 21.35 8.13
CA ASN A 34 20.18 22.16 8.70
C ASN A 34 19.47 22.97 7.62
N HIS A 35 18.15 23.09 7.73
CA HIS A 35 17.31 23.93 6.89
C HIS A 35 16.42 24.81 7.77
N LYS A 36 16.17 26.06 7.35
CA LYS A 36 15.15 26.88 7.98
C LYS A 36 13.77 26.29 7.68
N PHE A 37 12.91 26.23 8.69
CA PHE A 37 11.54 25.76 8.53
C PHE A 37 10.61 26.97 8.70
N ASN A 38 10.18 27.55 7.57
CA ASN A 38 9.48 28.83 7.56
C ASN A 38 8.01 28.65 7.93
N ILE A 39 7.67 28.99 9.18
CA ILE A 39 6.29 29.03 9.68
C ILE A 39 5.83 30.49 9.65
N PRO A 40 4.71 30.83 9.00
CA PRO A 40 4.19 32.19 8.99
C PRO A 40 3.65 32.59 10.36
N GLU A 41 3.41 33.88 10.54
CA GLU A 41 2.66 34.37 11.69
C GLU A 41 1.20 33.89 11.59
N LEU A 42 0.82 33.01 12.50
CA LEU A 42 -0.52 32.48 12.62
C LEU A 42 -1.27 33.19 13.75
N LYS A 43 -2.61 33.26 13.63
CA LYS A 43 -3.45 33.93 14.63
C LYS A 43 -3.44 33.17 15.97
N VAL A 44 -2.76 33.73 16.96
CA VAL A 44 -2.72 33.21 18.32
C VAL A 44 -4.07 33.44 19.03
N GLY A 45 -4.59 32.40 19.69
CA GLY A 45 -5.80 32.45 20.51
C GLY A 45 -5.51 32.78 21.97
N THR A 46 -6.43 32.44 22.87
CA THR A 46 -6.15 32.47 24.32
C THR A 46 -5.25 31.30 24.73
N LEU A 47 -4.56 31.42 25.86
CA LEU A 47 -3.69 30.36 26.40
C LEU A 47 -4.46 29.05 26.60
N ASP A 48 -5.68 29.12 27.15
CA ASP A 48 -6.56 27.97 27.35
C ASP A 48 -6.86 27.21 26.05
N ILE A 49 -7.17 27.96 24.96
CA ILE A 49 -7.39 27.36 23.64
C ILE A 49 -6.11 26.70 23.11
N LEU A 50 -4.93 27.31 23.32
CA LEU A 50 -3.66 26.74 22.87
C LEU A 50 -3.31 25.44 23.58
N VAL A 51 -3.56 25.35 24.90
CA VAL A 51 -3.33 24.13 25.68
C VAL A 51 -4.22 22.99 25.15
N GLY A 52 -5.53 23.24 25.01
CA GLY A 52 -6.45 22.24 24.45
C GLY A 52 -6.09 21.85 23.00
N LEU A 53 -5.67 22.82 22.20
CA LEU A 53 -5.24 22.58 20.81
C LEU A 53 -3.95 21.75 20.74
N SER A 54 -3.01 21.88 21.69
CA SER A 54 -1.77 21.08 21.69
C SER A 54 -2.06 19.58 21.75
N ASP A 55 -2.97 19.18 22.65
CA ASP A 55 -3.41 17.78 22.80
C ASP A 55 -4.16 17.28 21.55
N GLU A 56 -5.05 18.12 21.00
CA GLU A 56 -5.78 17.79 19.77
C GLU A 56 -4.84 17.61 18.58
N LEU A 57 -3.85 18.50 18.42
CA LEU A 57 -2.85 18.43 17.36
C LEU A 57 -1.94 17.19 17.52
N ALA A 58 -1.65 16.76 18.75
CA ALA A 58 -0.87 15.54 19.00
C ALA A 58 -1.60 14.28 18.53
N LYS A 59 -2.92 14.20 18.82
CA LYS A 59 -3.79 13.11 18.33
C LYS A 59 -3.93 13.17 16.82
N LEU A 60 -4.14 14.36 16.27
CA LEU A 60 -4.28 14.57 14.83
C LEU A 60 -3.00 14.19 14.08
N ASP A 61 -1.82 14.57 14.57
CA ASP A 61 -0.54 14.21 13.97
C ASP A 61 -0.34 12.68 13.89
N SER A 62 -0.60 11.97 14.99
CA SER A 62 -0.54 10.50 15.03
C SER A 62 -1.53 9.85 14.06
N PHE A 63 -2.76 10.40 14.00
CA PHE A 63 -3.78 9.92 13.07
C PHE A 63 -3.36 10.14 11.61
N VAL A 64 -2.92 11.34 11.25
CA VAL A 64 -2.52 11.67 9.87
C VAL A 64 -1.30 10.87 9.44
N GLU A 65 -0.31 10.69 10.31
CA GLU A 65 0.83 9.80 10.04
C GLU A 65 0.35 8.37 9.72
N SER A 66 -0.60 7.84 10.50
CA SER A 66 -1.15 6.51 10.26
C SER A 66 -1.84 6.40 8.89
N VAL A 67 -2.53 7.45 8.45
CA VAL A 67 -3.21 7.49 7.14
C VAL A 67 -2.19 7.57 6.01
N VAL A 68 -1.18 8.43 6.13
CA VAL A 68 -0.08 8.54 5.15
C VAL A 68 0.61 7.18 4.97
N ARG A 69 0.94 6.49 6.07
CA ARG A 69 1.55 5.15 6.04
C ARG A 69 0.61 4.11 5.41
N LYS A 70 -0.68 4.11 5.75
CA LYS A 70 -1.67 3.22 5.11
C LYS A 70 -1.77 3.43 3.61
N VAL A 71 -1.83 4.69 3.14
CA VAL A 71 -1.89 5.00 1.71
C VAL A 71 -0.60 4.54 1.00
N ALA A 72 0.56 4.79 1.60
CA ALA A 72 1.85 4.33 1.06
C ALA A 72 1.93 2.81 0.98
N GLN A 73 1.56 2.11 2.06
CA GLN A 73 1.54 0.64 2.09
C GLN A 73 0.58 0.09 1.04
N TYR A 74 -0.61 0.67 0.92
CA TYR A 74 -1.58 0.22 -0.07
C TYR A 74 -1.12 0.48 -1.52
N MET A 75 -0.36 1.55 -1.77
CA MET A 75 0.33 1.74 -3.06
C MET A 75 1.29 0.58 -3.36
N ALA A 76 2.03 0.10 -2.35
CA ALA A 76 2.92 -1.05 -2.50
C ALA A 76 2.15 -2.35 -2.76
N ASP A 77 1.02 -2.56 -2.09
CA ASP A 77 0.15 -3.72 -2.26
C ASP A 77 -0.59 -3.71 -3.61
N VAL A 78 -0.82 -2.53 -4.19
CA VAL A 78 -1.34 -2.41 -5.56
C VAL A 78 -0.22 -2.66 -6.56
N LEU A 79 1.01 -2.22 -6.32
CA LEU A 79 2.14 -2.42 -7.25
C LEU A 79 2.93 -3.72 -7.00
N GLU A 80 2.24 -4.84 -6.75
CA GLU A 80 2.87 -6.13 -6.35
C GLU A 80 4.03 -6.56 -7.26
N ASP A 81 3.87 -6.42 -8.58
CA ASP A 81 4.86 -6.80 -9.59
C ASP A 81 5.94 -5.74 -9.85
N SER A 82 5.87 -4.58 -9.19
CA SER A 82 6.75 -3.42 -9.42
C SER A 82 6.97 -2.61 -8.13
N ARG A 83 7.27 -3.31 -7.03
CA ARG A 83 7.50 -2.70 -5.70
C ARG A 83 8.68 -1.73 -5.71
N ASP A 84 9.67 -1.96 -6.56
CA ASP A 84 10.81 -1.08 -6.83
C ASP A 84 10.37 0.32 -7.27
N LYS A 85 9.26 0.42 -8.01
CA LYS A 85 8.72 1.70 -8.49
C LYS A 85 7.86 2.43 -7.47
N VAL A 86 7.57 1.86 -6.29
CA VAL A 86 6.68 2.49 -5.32
C VAL A 86 7.23 3.85 -4.86
N GLN A 87 8.54 3.96 -4.63
CA GLN A 87 9.17 5.21 -4.22
C GLN A 87 9.00 6.33 -5.25
N GLU A 88 9.01 6.01 -6.55
CA GLU A 88 8.78 6.97 -7.64
C GLU A 88 7.33 7.48 -7.67
N ASN A 89 6.42 6.79 -6.99
CA ASN A 89 5.00 7.12 -6.92
C ASN A 89 4.63 7.87 -5.63
N LEU A 90 5.47 7.83 -4.61
CA LEU A 90 5.30 8.52 -3.33
C LEU A 90 5.95 9.91 -3.35
N LEU A 91 5.32 10.82 -4.08
CA LEU A 91 5.81 12.20 -4.26
C LEU A 91 4.87 13.20 -3.59
N ALA A 92 5.43 14.33 -3.15
CA ALA A 92 4.67 15.43 -2.56
C ALA A 92 4.52 16.59 -3.56
N ASN A 93 3.37 17.24 -3.48
CA ASN A 93 2.97 18.39 -4.29
C ASN A 93 2.87 18.07 -5.80
N GLY A 94 2.02 17.09 -6.14
CA GLY A 94 1.82 16.56 -7.50
C GLY A 94 1.07 17.48 -8.47
N GLY A 95 1.49 18.74 -8.61
CA GLY A 95 1.09 19.57 -9.76
C GLY A 95 1.64 18.99 -11.07
N LYS A 96 1.01 19.33 -12.21
CA LYS A 96 1.36 18.80 -13.55
C LYS A 96 2.83 19.02 -13.95
N TYR A 97 3.56 19.94 -13.31
CA TYR A 97 4.88 20.41 -13.78
C TYR A 97 6.02 20.40 -12.73
N LEU A 98 5.74 20.21 -11.43
CA LEU A 98 6.79 20.02 -10.43
C LEU A 98 6.41 18.86 -9.53
N LYS A 99 7.28 17.86 -9.46
CA LYS A 99 7.19 16.75 -8.52
C LYS A 99 8.38 16.87 -7.57
N PHE A 100 8.12 16.90 -6.27
CA PHE A 100 9.17 16.87 -5.27
C PHE A 100 9.16 15.50 -4.60
N ASP A 101 10.34 14.91 -4.41
CA ASP A 101 10.46 13.83 -3.44
C ASP A 101 10.15 14.35 -2.03
N LEU A 102 9.85 13.43 -1.11
CA LEU A 102 9.43 13.79 0.25
C LEU A 102 10.50 14.62 0.97
N VAL A 103 11.77 14.26 0.78
CA VAL A 103 12.93 14.94 1.36
C VAL A 103 13.01 16.40 0.88
N THR A 104 12.89 16.63 -0.42
CA THR A 104 12.95 17.96 -1.02
C THR A 104 11.76 18.81 -0.56
N TYR A 105 10.58 18.21 -0.45
CA TYR A 105 9.40 18.93 0.05
C TYR A 105 9.60 19.39 1.50
N VAL A 106 10.07 18.51 2.40
CA VAL A 106 10.25 18.86 3.81
C VAL A 106 11.38 19.87 3.99
N THR A 107 12.50 19.72 3.26
CA THR A 107 13.65 20.65 3.33
C THR A 107 13.38 22.02 2.72
N ARG A 108 12.41 22.13 1.80
CA ARG A 108 11.96 23.39 1.17
C ARG A 108 10.52 23.72 1.55
N PHE A 109 10.10 23.34 2.76
CA PHE A 109 8.74 23.57 3.23
C PHE A 109 8.37 25.06 3.15
N HIS A 110 7.19 25.31 2.60
CA HIS A 110 6.53 26.61 2.62
C HIS A 110 5.06 26.38 2.96
N TRP A 111 4.50 27.26 3.77
CA TRP A 111 3.11 27.19 4.17
C TRP A 111 2.18 27.42 2.97
N ASP A 112 1.23 26.50 2.77
CA ASP A 112 0.21 26.58 1.73
C ASP A 112 -0.92 27.52 2.18
N MET A 113 -0.74 28.80 1.88
CA MET A 113 -1.70 29.86 2.18
C MET A 113 -3.05 29.69 1.48
N ALA A 114 -3.09 28.97 0.36
CA ALA A 114 -4.30 28.75 -0.42
C ALA A 114 -5.18 27.69 0.23
N LYS A 115 -4.57 26.61 0.75
CA LYS A 115 -5.29 25.55 1.47
C LYS A 115 -5.55 25.89 2.94
N TYR A 116 -4.60 26.57 3.58
CA TYR A 116 -4.61 26.84 5.02
C TYR A 116 -4.42 28.34 5.29
N PRO A 117 -5.48 29.18 5.17
CA PRO A 117 -5.33 30.62 5.25
C PRO A 117 -4.91 31.11 6.64
N ILE A 118 -3.79 31.84 6.73
CA ILE A 118 -3.22 32.34 8.01
C ILE A 118 -4.12 33.30 8.79
N LYS A 119 -5.15 33.87 8.14
CA LYS A 119 -6.12 34.77 8.77
C LYS A 119 -7.16 34.02 9.62
N GLN A 120 -7.30 32.71 9.43
CA GLN A 120 -8.22 31.88 10.20
C GLN A 120 -7.62 31.50 11.56
N SER A 121 -8.46 31.08 12.50
CA SER A 121 -7.98 30.57 13.80
C SER A 121 -7.26 29.24 13.62
N LEU A 122 -6.28 28.96 14.49
CA LEU A 122 -5.54 27.70 14.48
C LEU A 122 -6.48 26.47 14.55
N LYS A 123 -7.55 26.56 15.35
CA LYS A 123 -8.58 25.52 15.46
C LYS A 123 -9.31 25.27 14.13
N ASN A 124 -9.69 26.33 13.41
CA ASN A 124 -10.35 26.15 12.12
C ASN A 124 -9.39 25.52 11.08
N ILE A 125 -8.12 25.91 11.11
CA ILE A 125 -7.09 25.32 10.23
C ILE A 125 -6.90 23.82 10.55
N SER A 126 -6.80 23.45 11.83
CA SER A 126 -6.66 22.04 12.23
C SER A 126 -7.90 21.21 11.86
N GLU A 127 -9.11 21.76 11.99
CA GLU A 127 -10.35 21.12 11.57
C GLU A 127 -10.41 20.88 10.05
N ILE A 128 -9.94 21.85 9.23
CA ILE A 128 -9.84 21.69 7.77
C ILE A 128 -8.91 20.51 7.43
N MET A 129 -7.73 20.45 8.04
CA MET A 129 -6.77 19.35 7.84
C MET A 129 -7.34 18.01 8.29
N SER A 130 -7.98 17.97 9.46
CA SER A 130 -8.61 16.77 10.01
C SER A 130 -9.70 16.23 9.10
N LYS A 131 -10.58 17.10 8.59
CA LYS A 131 -11.64 16.72 7.65
C LYS A 131 -11.08 16.20 6.33
N GLN A 132 -10.07 16.87 5.78
CA GLN A 132 -9.39 16.47 4.54
C GLN A 132 -8.80 15.06 4.68
N VAL A 133 -8.02 14.81 5.74
CA VAL A 133 -7.35 13.50 5.91
C VAL A 133 -8.35 12.40 6.28
N SER A 134 -9.40 12.72 7.05
CA SER A 134 -10.48 11.77 7.35
C SER A 134 -11.24 11.33 6.10
N GLN A 135 -11.47 12.26 5.16
CA GLN A 135 -12.07 11.93 3.87
C GLN A 135 -11.16 10.99 3.06
N ILE A 136 -9.85 11.27 3.03
CA ILE A 136 -8.86 10.41 2.37
C ILE A 136 -8.87 8.98 2.96
N ASP A 137 -8.90 8.85 4.29
CA ASP A 137 -8.94 7.52 4.96
C ASP A 137 -10.22 6.74 4.64
N ASN A 138 -11.37 7.40 4.65
CA ASN A 138 -12.65 6.78 4.33
C ASN A 138 -12.73 6.34 2.86
N ASP A 139 -12.30 7.21 1.93
CA ASP A 139 -12.27 6.90 0.51
C ASP A 139 -11.27 5.77 0.20
N LEU A 140 -10.12 5.72 0.89
CA LEU A 140 -9.15 4.64 0.78
C LEU A 140 -9.81 3.32 1.19
N LYS A 141 -10.49 3.26 2.35
CA LYS A 141 -11.17 2.04 2.82
C LYS A 141 -12.22 1.54 1.82
N ALA A 142 -13.05 2.44 1.29
CA ALA A 142 -14.07 2.08 0.31
C ALA A 142 -13.46 1.51 -0.98
N ARG A 143 -12.45 2.20 -1.54
CA ARG A 143 -11.75 1.75 -2.75
C ARG A 143 -10.98 0.45 -2.51
N ALA A 144 -10.35 0.30 -1.35
CA ALA A 144 -9.59 -0.88 -1.00
C ALA A 144 -10.48 -2.12 -0.85
N SER A 145 -11.65 -1.96 -0.24
CA SER A 145 -12.66 -3.02 -0.14
C SER A 145 -13.12 -3.49 -1.53
N ALA A 146 -13.44 -2.55 -2.43
CA ALA A 146 -13.84 -2.86 -3.79
C ALA A 146 -12.74 -3.59 -4.59
N TYR A 147 -11.49 -3.14 -4.46
CA TYR A 147 -10.33 -3.77 -5.10
C TYR A 147 -10.06 -5.17 -4.56
N ASN A 148 -10.06 -5.35 -3.23
CA ASN A 148 -9.79 -6.63 -2.60
C ASN A 148 -10.89 -7.66 -2.92
N SER A 149 -12.14 -7.23 -3.01
CA SER A 149 -13.25 -8.08 -3.47
C SER A 149 -13.05 -8.55 -4.92
N LEU A 150 -12.70 -7.64 -5.83
CA LEU A 150 -12.40 -7.97 -7.22
C LEU A 150 -11.21 -8.95 -7.33
N LYS A 151 -10.13 -8.68 -6.60
CA LYS A 151 -8.94 -9.53 -6.53
C LYS A 151 -9.26 -10.92 -5.98
N GLY A 152 -10.04 -11.00 -4.90
CA GLY A 152 -10.47 -12.25 -4.29
C GLY A 152 -11.35 -13.09 -5.22
N ASN A 153 -12.29 -12.46 -5.93
CA ASN A 153 -13.15 -13.12 -6.91
C ASN A 153 -12.34 -13.69 -8.07
N LEU A 154 -11.39 -12.91 -8.60
CA LEU A 154 -10.47 -13.37 -9.64
C LEU A 154 -9.63 -14.56 -9.17
N GLN A 155 -9.02 -14.46 -7.99
CA GLN A 155 -8.17 -15.52 -7.45
C GLN A 155 -8.97 -16.81 -7.19
N SER A 156 -10.23 -16.71 -6.76
CA SER A 156 -11.13 -17.85 -6.59
C SER A 156 -11.39 -18.57 -7.91
N LEU A 157 -11.65 -17.82 -8.98
CA LEU A 157 -11.81 -18.40 -10.32
C LEU A 157 -10.51 -18.99 -10.86
N GLU A 158 -9.37 -18.31 -10.65
CA GLU A 158 -8.06 -18.81 -11.10
C GLU A 158 -7.72 -20.15 -10.43
N ARG A 159 -8.01 -20.29 -9.13
CA ARG A 159 -7.83 -21.56 -8.41
C ARG A 159 -8.67 -22.70 -8.95
N LYS A 160 -9.86 -22.44 -9.51
CA LYS A 160 -10.67 -23.50 -10.15
C LYS A 160 -10.00 -24.07 -11.39
N ASN A 161 -9.16 -23.29 -12.07
CA ASN A 161 -8.50 -23.70 -13.31
C ASN A 161 -7.07 -24.22 -13.11
N VAL A 162 -6.58 -24.21 -11.87
CA VAL A 162 -5.22 -24.64 -11.52
C VAL A 162 -5.30 -25.89 -10.61
N GLY A 163 -4.47 -26.89 -10.88
CA GLY A 163 -4.43 -28.14 -10.12
C GLY A 163 -4.21 -29.35 -11.02
N SER A 164 -4.19 -30.54 -10.43
CA SER A 164 -4.14 -31.79 -11.19
C SER A 164 -5.46 -32.03 -11.93
N LEU A 165 -5.43 -32.87 -12.97
CA LEU A 165 -6.62 -33.28 -13.72
C LEU A 165 -7.76 -33.86 -12.86
N LEU A 166 -7.44 -34.32 -11.64
CA LEU A 166 -8.41 -34.85 -10.69
C LEU A 166 -9.30 -33.77 -10.05
N THR A 167 -8.85 -32.53 -9.97
CA THR A 167 -9.54 -31.46 -9.21
C THR A 167 -9.79 -30.20 -10.01
N ARG A 168 -8.95 -29.87 -11.00
CA ARG A 168 -9.13 -28.68 -11.84
C ARG A 168 -10.41 -28.76 -12.68
N SER A 169 -10.92 -27.59 -13.05
CA SER A 169 -11.92 -27.46 -14.10
C SER A 169 -11.39 -28.05 -15.41
N LEU A 170 -12.28 -28.74 -16.13
CA LEU A 170 -12.00 -29.34 -17.44
C LEU A 170 -12.55 -28.49 -18.59
N ALA A 171 -13.30 -27.42 -18.28
CA ALA A 171 -13.97 -26.56 -19.26
C ALA A 171 -13.00 -25.83 -20.20
N ASP A 172 -11.74 -25.64 -19.79
CA ASP A 172 -10.68 -25.05 -20.61
C ASP A 172 -9.86 -26.09 -21.39
N ILE A 173 -10.07 -27.38 -21.13
CA ILE A 173 -9.36 -28.50 -21.74
C ILE A 173 -10.19 -29.14 -22.87
N VAL A 174 -11.46 -29.41 -22.59
CA VAL A 174 -12.31 -30.23 -23.47
C VAL A 174 -13.03 -29.39 -24.52
N LYS A 175 -13.31 -29.99 -25.67
CA LYS A 175 -14.00 -29.34 -26.79
C LYS A 175 -15.31 -30.04 -27.11
N LYS A 176 -16.17 -29.36 -27.86
CA LYS A 176 -17.45 -29.92 -28.33
C LYS A 176 -17.26 -31.23 -29.07
N GLU A 177 -16.22 -31.32 -29.90
CA GLU A 177 -15.91 -32.49 -30.71
C GLU A 177 -15.53 -33.73 -29.89
N ASP A 178 -15.18 -33.56 -28.61
CA ASP A 178 -14.76 -34.67 -27.75
C ASP A 178 -15.97 -35.42 -27.15
N PHE A 179 -17.20 -34.93 -27.34
CA PHE A 179 -18.42 -35.51 -26.75
C PHE A 179 -19.45 -35.91 -27.82
N VAL A 180 -20.09 -37.06 -27.58
CA VAL A 180 -21.36 -37.39 -28.24
C VAL A 180 -22.49 -36.65 -27.54
N LEU A 181 -23.00 -35.61 -28.20
CA LEU A 181 -24.12 -34.78 -27.73
C LEU A 181 -25.46 -35.32 -28.25
N ASP A 182 -26.56 -34.94 -27.59
CA ASP A 182 -27.95 -35.21 -28.00
C ASP A 182 -28.29 -36.69 -28.27
N SER A 183 -27.53 -37.62 -27.70
CA SER A 183 -27.83 -39.05 -27.77
C SER A 183 -28.67 -39.52 -26.59
N GLU A 184 -29.77 -40.19 -26.89
CA GLU A 184 -30.63 -40.85 -25.90
C GLU A 184 -29.93 -42.04 -25.24
N TYR A 185 -29.03 -42.71 -25.96
CA TYR A 185 -28.44 -43.98 -25.52
C TYR A 185 -26.95 -43.90 -25.20
N LEU A 186 -26.21 -43.01 -25.85
CA LEU A 186 -24.77 -42.87 -25.66
C LEU A 186 -24.42 -41.69 -24.76
N ILE A 187 -23.32 -41.83 -24.06
CA ILE A 187 -22.68 -40.76 -23.28
C ILE A 187 -21.18 -40.86 -23.44
N THR A 188 -20.49 -39.72 -23.36
CA THR A 188 -19.04 -39.69 -23.27
C THR A 188 -18.62 -39.34 -21.85
N LEU A 189 -17.79 -40.18 -21.24
CA LEU A 189 -17.21 -39.95 -19.93
C LEU A 189 -15.75 -39.50 -20.08
N LEU A 190 -15.27 -38.76 -19.09
CA LEU A 190 -13.88 -38.35 -18.98
C LEU A 190 -13.19 -39.16 -17.88
N VAL A 191 -12.02 -39.70 -18.17
CA VAL A 191 -11.29 -40.60 -17.26
C VAL A 191 -9.87 -40.10 -17.10
N VAL A 192 -9.47 -39.91 -15.85
CA VAL A 192 -8.09 -39.58 -15.49
C VAL A 192 -7.33 -40.88 -15.25
N VAL A 193 -6.29 -41.08 -16.02
CA VAL A 193 -5.45 -42.28 -16.02
C VAL A 193 -4.03 -41.87 -15.64
N PRO A 194 -3.36 -42.54 -14.68
CA PRO A 194 -1.94 -42.29 -14.41
C PRO A 194 -1.06 -42.63 -15.62
N LYS A 195 0.00 -41.86 -15.88
CA LYS A 195 0.92 -42.11 -17.02
C LYS A 195 1.47 -43.53 -17.06
N THR A 196 1.78 -44.09 -15.88
CA THR A 196 2.29 -45.45 -15.74
C THR A 196 1.32 -46.52 -16.21
N SER A 197 0.03 -46.19 -16.34
CA SER A 197 -1.06 -47.13 -16.65
C SER A 197 -1.74 -46.86 -17.99
N TYR A 198 -1.17 -46.01 -18.86
CA TYR A 198 -1.70 -45.80 -20.22
C TYR A 198 -1.76 -47.10 -21.04
N PRO A 199 -0.73 -47.97 -21.06
CA PRO A 199 -0.79 -49.21 -21.81
C PRO A 199 -1.88 -50.15 -21.31
N ASP A 200 -2.15 -50.13 -20.01
CA ASP A 200 -3.19 -50.93 -19.37
C ASP A 200 -4.57 -50.37 -19.72
N TRP A 201 -4.74 -49.05 -19.69
CA TRP A 201 -5.98 -48.39 -20.13
C TRP A 201 -6.34 -48.76 -21.56
N GLU A 202 -5.43 -48.57 -22.52
CA GLU A 202 -5.69 -48.85 -23.94
C GLU A 202 -6.08 -50.31 -24.20
N LYS A 203 -5.51 -51.25 -23.42
CA LYS A 203 -5.83 -52.67 -23.55
C LYS A 203 -7.15 -53.09 -22.88
N THR A 204 -7.55 -52.42 -21.81
CA THR A 204 -8.63 -52.90 -20.93
C THR A 204 -9.92 -52.12 -21.02
N TYR A 205 -9.90 -50.84 -21.43
CA TYR A 205 -11.07 -49.97 -21.34
C TYR A 205 -12.29 -50.50 -22.11
N GLU A 206 -12.09 -51.15 -23.26
CA GLU A 206 -13.16 -51.72 -24.09
C GLU A 206 -13.89 -52.88 -23.41
N THR A 207 -13.23 -53.55 -22.47
CA THR A 207 -13.72 -54.74 -21.77
C THR A 207 -14.04 -54.48 -20.30
N LEU A 208 -13.89 -53.24 -19.81
CA LEU A 208 -14.20 -52.91 -18.42
C LEU A 208 -15.68 -53.20 -18.14
N SER A 209 -16.61 -52.63 -18.90
CA SER A 209 -18.04 -52.95 -18.79
C SER A 209 -18.60 -53.43 -20.12
N GLU A 210 -19.76 -54.08 -20.08
CA GLU A 210 -20.53 -54.27 -21.29
C GLU A 210 -20.99 -52.91 -21.86
N MET A 211 -21.25 -52.88 -23.16
CA MET A 211 -21.76 -51.69 -23.88
C MET A 211 -20.80 -50.48 -23.87
N VAL A 212 -19.48 -50.72 -23.84
CA VAL A 212 -18.47 -49.72 -24.20
C VAL A 212 -18.32 -49.70 -25.73
N VAL A 213 -18.21 -48.51 -26.33
CA VAL A 213 -17.97 -48.38 -27.77
C VAL A 213 -16.49 -48.61 -28.05
N PRO A 214 -16.11 -49.64 -28.83
CA PRO A 214 -14.70 -49.91 -29.15
C PRO A 214 -14.08 -48.78 -29.96
N ARG A 215 -12.77 -48.57 -29.80
CA ARG A 215 -11.98 -47.49 -30.43
C ARG A 215 -12.53 -46.08 -30.17
N SER A 216 -13.27 -45.87 -29.09
CA SER A 216 -13.83 -44.57 -28.72
C SER A 216 -12.92 -43.72 -27.85
N THR A 217 -11.85 -44.29 -27.27
CA THR A 217 -10.98 -43.53 -26.37
C THR A 217 -10.03 -42.59 -27.12
N LYS A 218 -9.81 -41.40 -26.56
CA LYS A 218 -8.89 -40.39 -27.09
C LYS A 218 -8.25 -39.65 -25.91
N LEU A 219 -6.93 -39.47 -25.97
CA LEU A 219 -6.21 -38.60 -25.04
C LEU A 219 -6.52 -37.13 -25.37
N LEU A 220 -7.12 -36.41 -24.44
CA LEU A 220 -7.51 -35.00 -24.61
C LEU A 220 -6.43 -34.04 -24.09
N PHE A 221 -5.82 -34.39 -22.95
CA PHE A 221 -4.80 -33.58 -22.29
C PHE A 221 -3.94 -34.44 -21.38
N GLU A 222 -2.68 -34.06 -21.22
CA GLU A 222 -1.71 -34.73 -20.36
C GLU A 222 -1.05 -33.71 -19.43
N ASP A 223 -1.05 -33.96 -18.12
CA ASP A 223 -0.30 -33.16 -17.14
C ASP A 223 1.03 -33.85 -16.77
N GLN A 224 1.64 -33.54 -15.63
CA GLN A 224 2.92 -34.16 -15.24
C GLN A 224 2.76 -35.65 -14.87
N ASP A 225 1.61 -36.03 -14.30
CA ASP A 225 1.42 -37.33 -13.63
C ASP A 225 0.35 -38.21 -14.29
N SER A 226 -0.62 -37.61 -14.99
CA SER A 226 -1.82 -38.27 -15.50
C SER A 226 -2.28 -37.71 -16.85
N GLY A 227 -3.12 -38.48 -17.55
CA GLY A 227 -3.80 -38.08 -18.79
C GLY A 227 -5.30 -38.11 -18.63
N LEU A 228 -5.97 -37.18 -19.30
CA LEU A 228 -7.42 -37.12 -19.41
C LEU A 228 -7.83 -37.78 -20.72
N PHE A 229 -8.53 -38.89 -20.64
CA PHE A 229 -9.06 -39.62 -21.77
C PHE A 229 -10.58 -39.43 -21.86
N SER A 230 -11.12 -39.37 -23.09
CA SER A 230 -12.55 -39.61 -23.31
C SER A 230 -12.83 -41.10 -23.50
N VAL A 231 -14.07 -41.52 -23.24
CA VAL A 231 -14.59 -42.85 -23.59
C VAL A 231 -16.09 -42.76 -23.83
N THR A 232 -16.59 -43.37 -24.90
CA THR A 232 -18.03 -43.39 -25.20
C THR A 232 -18.60 -44.76 -24.84
N LEU A 233 -19.73 -44.76 -24.12
CA LEU A 233 -20.44 -45.98 -23.73
C LEU A 233 -21.94 -45.71 -23.67
N PHE A 234 -22.73 -46.78 -23.50
CA PHE A 234 -24.16 -46.66 -23.29
C PHE A 234 -24.47 -46.13 -21.89
N ARG A 235 -25.49 -45.28 -21.77
CA ARG A 235 -25.91 -44.67 -20.50
C ARG A 235 -26.22 -45.70 -19.41
N LYS A 236 -26.75 -46.86 -19.78
CA LYS A 236 -27.06 -47.96 -18.84
C LYS A 236 -25.82 -48.58 -18.18
N ALA A 237 -24.64 -48.41 -18.77
CA ALA A 237 -23.39 -48.99 -18.27
C ALA A 237 -22.54 -48.02 -17.43
N ILE A 238 -22.99 -46.78 -17.21
CA ILE A 238 -22.20 -45.74 -16.53
C ILE A 238 -21.72 -46.20 -15.16
N ASP A 239 -22.62 -46.74 -14.33
CA ASP A 239 -22.29 -47.07 -12.94
C ASP A 239 -21.35 -48.29 -12.84
N ASP A 240 -21.58 -49.32 -13.65
CA ASP A 240 -20.69 -50.49 -13.75
C ASP A 240 -19.29 -50.08 -14.25
N PHE A 241 -19.24 -49.24 -15.29
CA PHE A 241 -17.98 -48.70 -15.81
C PHE A 241 -17.25 -47.87 -14.76
N LYS A 242 -17.94 -46.95 -14.07
CA LYS A 242 -17.35 -46.14 -12.98
C LYS A 242 -16.85 -46.99 -11.82
N HIS A 243 -17.47 -48.13 -11.54
CA HIS A 243 -17.03 -49.05 -10.49
C HIS A 243 -15.74 -49.76 -10.90
N LYS A 244 -15.74 -50.42 -12.05
CA LYS A 244 -14.58 -51.19 -12.55
C LYS A 244 -13.39 -50.30 -12.94
N ALA A 245 -13.64 -49.10 -13.43
CA ALA A 245 -12.60 -48.10 -13.64
C ALA A 245 -11.87 -47.79 -12.32
N ARG A 246 -12.61 -47.60 -11.22
CA ARG A 246 -12.04 -47.33 -9.90
C ARG A 246 -11.23 -48.51 -9.36
N GLU A 247 -11.68 -49.75 -9.57
CA GLU A 247 -10.91 -50.96 -9.21
C GLU A 247 -9.55 -51.01 -9.91
N ASN A 248 -9.49 -50.55 -11.16
CA ASN A 248 -8.26 -50.43 -11.95
C ASN A 248 -7.50 -49.11 -11.71
N LYS A 249 -7.88 -48.35 -10.67
CA LYS A 249 -7.28 -47.04 -10.29
C LYS A 249 -7.44 -45.96 -11.37
N PHE A 250 -8.41 -46.10 -12.26
CA PHE A 250 -8.82 -45.05 -13.20
C PHE A 250 -9.93 -44.21 -12.56
N MET A 251 -9.78 -42.89 -12.57
CA MET A 251 -10.77 -42.00 -11.95
C MET A 251 -11.66 -41.37 -13.02
N VAL A 252 -12.95 -41.74 -13.03
CA VAL A 252 -13.94 -41.09 -13.89
C VAL A 252 -14.32 -39.73 -13.31
N ARG A 253 -14.13 -38.66 -14.08
CA ARG A 253 -14.53 -37.30 -13.70
C ARG A 253 -16.01 -37.10 -13.99
N ASP A 254 -16.73 -36.56 -13.02
CA ASP A 254 -18.11 -36.14 -13.21
C ASP A 254 -18.09 -34.81 -13.97
N PHE A 255 -18.45 -34.86 -15.25
CA PHE A 255 -18.44 -33.72 -16.14
C PHE A 255 -19.53 -33.87 -17.18
N GLN A 256 -20.36 -32.84 -17.30
CA GLN A 256 -21.37 -32.75 -18.34
C GLN A 256 -21.04 -31.55 -19.22
N TYR A 257 -20.88 -31.80 -20.53
CA TYR A 257 -20.58 -30.73 -21.47
C TYR A 257 -21.79 -29.81 -21.62
N ASN A 258 -21.61 -28.54 -21.26
CA ASN A 258 -22.60 -27.48 -21.43
C ASN A 258 -21.92 -26.24 -22.03
N GLU A 259 -22.19 -25.97 -23.31
CA GLU A 259 -21.56 -24.87 -24.05
C GLU A 259 -21.89 -23.48 -23.44
N GLU A 260 -23.10 -23.31 -22.92
CA GLU A 260 -23.54 -22.04 -22.32
C GLU A 260 -22.81 -21.75 -21.01
N GLU A 261 -22.70 -22.75 -20.14
CA GLU A 261 -22.04 -22.63 -18.82
C GLU A 261 -20.54 -22.39 -18.98
N MET A 262 -19.87 -23.16 -19.84
CA MET A 262 -18.43 -22.98 -20.09
C MET A 262 -18.12 -21.62 -20.71
N LYS A 263 -18.97 -21.14 -21.62
CA LYS A 263 -18.82 -19.81 -22.22
C LYS A 263 -19.04 -18.71 -21.16
N ALA A 264 -20.06 -18.85 -20.31
CA ALA A 264 -20.33 -17.91 -19.23
C ALA A 264 -19.16 -17.82 -18.25
N ASP A 265 -18.56 -18.94 -17.85
CA ASP A 265 -17.39 -18.99 -16.96
C ASP A 265 -16.16 -18.32 -17.59
N LYS A 266 -15.90 -18.59 -18.87
CA LYS A 266 -14.79 -17.97 -19.61
C LYS A 266 -14.99 -16.47 -19.80
N GLU A 267 -16.21 -16.03 -20.08
CA GLU A 267 -16.58 -14.62 -20.17
C GLU A 267 -16.45 -13.92 -18.81
N ALA A 268 -16.91 -14.54 -17.73
CA ALA A 268 -16.78 -14.03 -16.37
C ALA A 268 -15.30 -13.86 -15.96
N MET A 269 -14.46 -14.86 -16.24
CA MET A 269 -13.02 -14.78 -16.00
C MET A 269 -12.37 -13.65 -16.80
N THR A 270 -12.67 -13.56 -18.10
CA THR A 270 -12.12 -12.54 -18.99
C THR A 270 -12.56 -11.15 -18.56
N ARG A 271 -13.83 -10.99 -18.16
CA ARG A 271 -14.39 -9.75 -17.63
C ARG A 271 -13.68 -9.33 -16.35
N LEU A 272 -13.55 -10.21 -15.36
CA LEU A 272 -12.90 -9.89 -14.08
C LEU A 272 -11.42 -9.56 -14.25
N SER A 273 -10.71 -10.28 -15.12
CA SER A 273 -9.32 -9.98 -15.51
C SER A 273 -9.21 -8.60 -16.18
N THR A 274 -10.14 -8.27 -17.08
CA THR A 274 -10.20 -6.97 -17.75
C THR A 274 -10.53 -5.84 -16.76
N ASP A 275 -11.48 -6.06 -15.86
CA ASP A 275 -11.88 -5.07 -14.85
C ASP A 275 -10.74 -4.81 -13.86
N LYS A 276 -10.00 -5.85 -13.45
CA LYS A 276 -8.77 -5.71 -12.65
C LYS A 276 -7.74 -4.87 -13.41
N LYS A 277 -7.46 -5.19 -14.68
CA LYS A 277 -6.51 -4.44 -15.53
C LYS A 277 -6.94 -2.98 -15.74
N LYS A 278 -8.23 -2.70 -15.92
CA LYS A 278 -8.78 -1.33 -16.04
C LYS A 278 -8.58 -0.52 -14.77
N GLN A 279 -8.75 -1.12 -13.60
CA GLN A 279 -8.44 -0.45 -12.32
C GLN A 279 -6.93 -0.22 -12.16
N PHE A 280 -6.11 -1.13 -12.69
CA PHE A 280 -4.67 -1.18 -12.49
C PHE A 280 -3.87 -0.19 -13.35
N VAL A 281 -4.17 -0.07 -14.64
CA VAL A 281 -3.29 0.46 -15.72
C VAL A 281 -2.01 1.12 -15.18
N CYS A 282 -0.96 0.39 -14.82
CA CYS A 282 0.30 1.05 -14.45
C CYS A 282 1.47 0.26 -15.00
N VAL A 283 2.40 1.02 -15.58
CA VAL A 283 3.80 0.71 -15.91
C VAL A 283 4.09 -0.18 -17.13
N GLN A 284 3.33 -1.24 -17.43
CA GLN A 284 3.84 -2.25 -18.38
C GLN A 284 4.02 -1.81 -19.84
N LEU A 285 3.54 -0.62 -20.25
CA LEU A 285 3.72 -0.12 -21.62
C LEU A 285 5.06 0.59 -21.90
N GLU A 286 5.94 0.76 -20.91
CA GLU A 286 7.24 1.43 -21.15
C GLU A 286 8.20 0.59 -21.99
N LYS A 287 8.19 -0.74 -21.86
CA LYS A 287 9.13 -1.61 -22.60
C LYS A 287 8.84 -1.75 -24.10
N LYS A 288 7.70 -1.26 -24.59
CA LYS A 288 7.37 -1.33 -26.04
C LYS A 288 7.47 0.00 -26.79
N ILE A 289 7.75 1.12 -26.13
CA ILE A 289 7.77 2.47 -26.74
C ILE A 289 9.19 3.10 -26.73
N SER A 290 10.22 2.36 -26.33
CA SER A 290 11.61 2.89 -26.32
C SER A 290 12.32 2.75 -27.67
N ASN A 291 11.68 3.16 -28.78
CA ASN A 291 12.37 3.27 -30.08
C ASN A 291 12.11 4.58 -30.85
N ASP A 292 11.42 5.57 -30.25
CA ASP A 292 11.31 6.90 -30.86
C ASP A 292 12.10 7.96 -30.08
N ASN A 293 13.15 8.47 -30.72
CA ASN A 293 14.06 9.52 -30.26
C ASN A 293 13.40 10.90 -30.23
N ASN A 294 12.34 11.10 -29.45
CA ASN A 294 11.85 12.45 -29.15
C ASN A 294 11.53 12.59 -27.66
N GLY A 295 12.36 13.39 -26.97
CA GLY A 295 12.37 13.59 -25.53
C GLY A 295 11.16 14.30 -24.94
N GLN A 296 9.97 13.75 -25.13
CA GLN A 296 8.78 14.03 -24.32
C GLN A 296 8.38 12.73 -23.63
N SER A 297 8.80 12.59 -22.38
CA SER A 297 8.36 11.53 -21.48
C SER A 297 6.86 11.70 -21.18
N ALA A 298 6.00 11.26 -22.10
CA ALA A 298 4.58 11.13 -21.87
C ALA A 298 4.42 10.07 -20.76
N SER A 299 4.01 10.51 -19.57
CA SER A 299 3.74 9.60 -18.45
C SER A 299 2.72 8.57 -18.90
N ALA A 300 3.08 7.28 -18.83
CA ALA A 300 2.17 6.18 -19.16
C ALA A 300 0.81 6.39 -18.47
N PRO A 301 -0.33 6.11 -19.15
CA PRO A 301 -1.64 6.25 -18.55
C PRO A 301 -1.69 5.38 -17.30
N GLN A 302 -1.96 6.00 -16.14
CA GLN A 302 -2.04 5.33 -14.85
C GLN A 302 -3.49 4.97 -14.53
N GLY A 303 -3.69 3.82 -13.89
CA GLY A 303 -5.00 3.27 -13.57
C GLY A 303 -5.69 4.20 -12.60
N PRO A 304 -7.03 4.30 -12.64
CA PRO A 304 -7.76 5.23 -11.79
C PRO A 304 -7.41 5.07 -10.30
N LEU A 305 -7.16 3.85 -9.83
CA LEU A 305 -6.78 3.59 -8.45
C LEU A 305 -5.38 4.11 -8.12
N VAL A 306 -4.37 3.80 -8.93
CA VAL A 306 -2.98 4.27 -8.73
C VAL A 306 -2.92 5.79 -8.80
N ARG A 307 -3.58 6.41 -9.78
CA ARG A 307 -3.65 7.87 -9.89
C ARG A 307 -4.29 8.50 -8.65
N TRP A 308 -5.39 7.91 -8.17
CA TRP A 308 -6.05 8.37 -6.95
C TRP A 308 -5.13 8.24 -5.74
N LEU A 309 -4.44 7.11 -5.56
CA LEU A 309 -3.50 6.90 -4.46
C LEU A 309 -2.37 7.92 -4.47
N LYS A 310 -1.80 8.25 -5.63
CA LYS A 310 -0.72 9.26 -5.73
C LYS A 310 -1.17 10.64 -5.29
N VAL A 311 -2.32 11.08 -5.78
CA VAL A 311 -2.87 12.41 -5.46
C VAL A 311 -3.17 12.48 -3.96
N ASN A 312 -3.86 11.49 -3.42
CA ASN A 312 -4.27 11.52 -2.02
C ASN A 312 -3.12 11.25 -1.06
N PHE A 313 -2.12 10.48 -1.47
CA PHE A 313 -0.86 10.38 -0.74
C PHE A 313 -0.17 11.74 -0.62
N SER A 314 -0.01 12.45 -1.74
CA SER A 314 0.58 13.79 -1.76
C SER A 314 -0.19 14.75 -0.86
N GLU A 315 -1.52 14.76 -0.97
CA GLU A 315 -2.39 15.62 -0.14
C GLU A 315 -2.29 15.29 1.35
N ALA A 316 -2.30 14.01 1.71
CA ALA A 316 -2.16 13.58 3.11
C ALA A 316 -0.77 13.91 3.67
N PHE A 317 0.30 13.73 2.88
CA PHE A 317 1.66 14.05 3.30
C PHE A 317 1.84 15.57 3.48
N ILE A 318 1.31 16.38 2.57
CA ILE A 318 1.31 17.85 2.70
C ILE A 318 0.59 18.26 3.98
N ALA A 319 -0.61 17.72 4.24
CA ALA A 319 -1.36 17.99 5.45
C ALA A 319 -0.57 17.60 6.71
N TRP A 320 0.13 16.46 6.68
CA TRP A 320 0.97 16.00 7.79
C TRP A 320 2.07 16.99 8.16
N ILE A 321 2.81 17.49 7.18
CA ILE A 321 3.88 18.47 7.42
C ILE A 321 3.31 19.81 7.91
N HIS A 322 2.12 20.21 7.45
CA HIS A 322 1.46 21.41 7.99
C HIS A 322 0.97 21.21 9.43
N ILE A 323 0.48 20.02 9.79
CA ILE A 323 0.15 19.70 11.19
C ILE A 323 1.39 19.74 12.06
N LYS A 324 2.53 19.19 11.60
CA LYS A 324 3.83 19.31 12.28
C LYS A 324 4.21 20.79 12.48
N ALA A 325 4.01 21.64 11.47
CA ALA A 325 4.23 23.08 11.58
C ALA A 325 3.31 23.74 12.62
N LEU A 326 2.01 23.39 12.65
CA LEU A 326 1.08 23.86 13.68
C LEU A 326 1.49 23.41 15.08
N ARG A 327 1.94 22.17 15.25
CA ARG A 327 2.44 21.66 16.54
C ARG A 327 3.64 22.47 17.03
N VAL A 328 4.63 22.68 16.16
CA VAL A 328 5.81 23.51 16.49
C VAL A 328 5.40 24.92 16.87
N PHE A 329 4.49 25.53 16.11
CA PHE A 329 4.01 26.88 16.38
C PHE A 329 3.33 26.96 17.76
N THR A 330 2.33 26.10 18.00
CA THR A 330 1.56 26.08 19.25
C THR A 330 2.46 25.82 20.46
N GLU A 331 3.34 24.82 20.38
CA GLU A 331 4.26 24.49 21.47
C GLU A 331 5.29 25.60 21.71
N SER A 332 5.79 26.24 20.64
CA SER A 332 6.72 27.37 20.77
C SER A 332 6.06 28.57 21.45
N VAL A 333 4.79 28.86 21.16
CA VAL A 333 4.03 29.92 21.83
C VAL A 333 3.77 29.55 23.30
N LEU A 334 3.44 28.30 23.60
CA LEU A 334 3.22 27.83 24.96
C LEU A 334 4.49 27.89 25.82
N ARG A 335 5.66 27.55 25.25
CA ARG A 335 6.94 27.54 25.97
C ARG A 335 7.65 28.89 26.03
N TYR A 336 7.62 29.65 24.94
CA TYR A 336 8.42 30.88 24.80
C TYR A 336 7.58 32.15 24.99
N GLY A 337 6.26 32.02 25.03
CA GLY A 337 5.35 33.14 25.27
C GLY A 337 5.18 34.07 24.06
N LEU A 338 4.71 35.29 24.37
CA LEU A 338 4.50 36.36 23.40
C LEU A 338 5.48 37.52 23.65
N PRO A 339 5.89 38.28 22.61
CA PRO A 339 5.52 38.13 21.20
C PRO A 339 6.11 36.84 20.57
N VAL A 340 5.48 36.34 19.51
CA VAL A 340 5.92 35.11 18.82
C VAL A 340 7.28 35.36 18.18
N ASN A 341 8.34 34.94 18.87
CA ASN A 341 9.73 35.15 18.45
C ASN A 341 10.53 33.86 18.65
N PHE A 342 10.44 32.96 17.67
CA PHE A 342 11.17 31.71 17.64
C PHE A 342 11.68 31.41 16.24
N GLN A 343 12.70 30.55 16.15
CA GLN A 343 13.23 30.05 14.89
C GLN A 343 13.00 28.55 14.82
N ALA A 344 12.09 28.11 13.95
CA ALA A 344 11.90 26.70 13.62
C ALA A 344 12.93 26.25 12.57
N MET A 345 13.48 25.06 12.77
CA MET A 345 14.62 24.55 12.02
C MET A 345 14.49 23.05 11.84
N LEU A 346 14.81 22.57 10.65
CA LEU A 346 14.80 21.16 10.29
C LEU A 346 16.24 20.67 10.23
N LEU A 347 16.60 19.73 11.11
CA LEU A 347 17.92 19.11 11.14
C LEU A 347 17.83 17.72 10.54
N GLN A 348 18.71 17.40 9.61
CA GLN A 348 18.93 16.06 9.11
C GLN A 348 20.16 15.48 9.83
N PRO A 349 19.97 14.72 10.91
CA PRO A 349 21.07 14.22 11.74
C PRO A 349 21.90 13.17 11.01
N ASN A 350 23.22 13.19 11.13
CA ASN A 350 24.05 12.11 10.61
C ASN A 350 23.90 10.85 11.50
N ARG A 351 23.54 9.70 10.89
CA ARG A 351 23.26 8.43 11.59
C ARG A 351 24.31 8.01 12.62
N ARG A 352 25.60 8.31 12.37
CA ARG A 352 26.69 7.95 13.30
C ARG A 352 26.79 8.90 14.51
N ASN A 353 26.30 10.13 14.38
CA ASN A 353 26.54 11.21 15.32
C ASN A 353 25.27 11.71 16.04
N MET A 354 24.16 10.98 15.96
CA MET A 354 22.89 11.37 16.59
C MET A 354 23.03 11.64 18.10
N LYS A 355 23.75 10.78 18.84
CA LYS A 355 23.98 10.97 20.27
C LYS A 355 24.73 12.28 20.55
N LYS A 356 25.82 12.54 19.82
CA LYS A 356 26.60 13.77 19.93
C LYS A 356 25.79 15.01 19.55
N LEU A 357 24.92 14.91 18.55
CA LEU A 357 24.01 15.98 18.19
C LEU A 357 23.03 16.30 19.34
N ARG A 358 22.49 15.29 20.02
CA ARG A 358 21.66 15.50 21.22
C ARG A 358 22.43 16.21 22.33
N GLU A 359 23.65 15.78 22.62
CA GLU A 359 24.50 16.41 23.64
C GLU A 359 24.75 17.89 23.33
N VAL A 360 25.11 18.21 22.08
CA VAL A 360 25.34 19.59 21.63
C VAL A 360 24.07 20.44 21.72
N LEU A 361 22.91 19.91 21.33
CA LEU A 361 21.64 20.62 21.43
C LEU A 361 21.22 20.84 22.89
N GLN A 362 21.44 19.86 23.76
CA GLN A 362 21.18 19.97 25.20
C GLN A 362 22.05 21.08 25.80
N ASP A 363 23.35 21.11 25.51
CA ASP A 363 24.24 22.15 26.02
C ASP A 363 23.85 23.55 25.52
N LEU A 364 23.38 23.66 24.27
CA LEU A 364 22.97 24.92 23.68
C LEU A 364 21.72 25.50 24.34
N TYR A 365 20.78 24.65 24.74
CA TYR A 365 19.42 25.04 25.11
C TYR A 365 19.00 24.67 26.53
N LYS A 366 19.84 24.01 27.34
CA LYS A 366 19.53 23.67 28.75
C LYS A 366 19.08 24.85 29.61
N HIS A 367 19.50 26.06 29.29
CA HIS A 367 19.10 27.28 29.99
C HIS A 367 17.59 27.58 29.86
N LEU A 368 16.91 27.03 28.85
CA LEU A 368 15.47 27.17 28.64
C LEU A 368 14.64 26.36 29.67
N ASP A 369 15.27 25.41 30.35
CA ASP A 369 14.66 24.54 31.38
C ASP A 369 14.42 25.26 32.72
N SER A 370 14.74 26.56 32.80
CA SER A 370 14.67 27.36 34.03
C SER A 370 13.25 27.79 34.43
N SER A 371 12.23 27.44 33.63
CA SER A 371 10.85 27.91 33.77
C SER A 371 9.86 26.75 33.88
N GLY A 372 9.84 26.10 35.06
CA GLY A 372 8.64 25.47 35.64
C GLY A 372 7.93 24.37 34.85
N THR A 373 8.51 23.16 34.81
CA THR A 373 7.79 21.87 34.95
C THR A 373 8.80 20.70 34.93
N VAL A 374 9.72 20.70 35.89
CA VAL A 374 10.42 19.47 36.25
C VAL A 374 9.56 18.77 37.29
N ILE A 375 8.54 18.03 36.83
CA ILE A 375 8.27 16.75 37.51
C ILE A 375 9.52 15.94 37.17
N ASP A 376 10.35 15.75 38.18
CA ASP A 376 11.56 14.96 38.13
C ASP A 376 11.27 13.62 37.44
N ALA A 377 11.69 13.51 36.18
CA ALA A 377 11.59 12.28 35.39
C ALA A 377 12.56 11.18 35.91
N SER A 378 13.17 11.38 37.08
CA SER A 378 13.93 10.36 37.81
C SER A 378 13.22 9.76 39.03
N MET A 379 11.98 10.17 39.35
CA MET A 379 11.14 9.42 40.29
C MET A 379 10.38 8.31 39.57
N ASP A 380 11.01 7.13 39.46
CA ASP A 380 10.32 5.87 39.17
C ASP A 380 9.33 5.55 40.30
N ILE A 381 8.10 6.04 40.19
CA ILE A 381 6.97 5.61 41.03
C ILE A 381 6.38 4.35 40.39
N PRO A 382 6.50 3.16 41.02
CA PRO A 382 5.95 1.94 40.45
C PRO A 382 4.42 2.02 40.35
N GLY A 383 3.88 2.02 39.13
CA GLY A 383 2.44 1.95 38.88
C GLY A 383 1.82 3.12 38.10
N LEU A 384 2.55 4.21 37.83
CA LEU A 384 2.13 5.27 36.91
C LEU A 384 2.99 5.26 35.65
N ASN A 385 2.49 4.64 34.57
CA ASN A 385 3.10 4.74 33.24
C ASN A 385 2.76 6.11 32.62
N LEU A 386 3.31 7.20 33.18
CA LEU A 386 3.30 8.50 32.53
C LEU A 386 4.26 8.38 31.34
N SER A 387 3.68 8.34 30.14
CA SER A 387 4.33 8.04 28.86
C SER A 387 5.78 8.53 28.74
N GLN A 388 6.67 7.63 28.31
CA GLN A 388 8.05 7.86 27.87
C GLN A 388 8.16 8.85 26.69
N GLN A 389 7.67 10.09 26.83
CA GLN A 389 7.96 11.14 25.86
C GLN A 389 9.37 11.66 26.13
N GLU A 390 10.23 11.61 25.10
CA GLU A 390 11.55 12.24 25.15
C GLU A 390 11.39 13.74 25.42
N TYR A 391 11.66 14.16 26.66
CA TYR A 391 11.65 15.55 27.05
C TYR A 391 12.94 16.23 26.62
N TYR A 392 12.82 17.40 25.98
CA TYR A 392 13.94 18.26 25.61
C TYR A 392 13.64 19.70 26.06
N PRO A 393 14.67 20.50 26.43
CA PRO A 393 14.50 21.89 26.86
C PRO A 393 14.07 22.83 25.70
N TYR A 394 14.06 22.31 24.47
CA TYR A 394 13.56 22.96 23.27
C TYR A 394 12.38 22.17 22.68
N VAL A 395 11.57 22.81 21.84
CA VAL A 395 10.50 22.12 21.12
C VAL A 395 11.10 21.15 20.13
N TYR A 396 10.64 19.90 20.14
CA TYR A 396 11.18 18.83 19.29
C TYR A 396 10.07 17.92 18.75
N TYR A 397 10.11 17.66 17.45
CA TYR A 397 9.32 16.62 16.79
C TYR A 397 10.17 15.86 15.76
N LYS A 398 10.02 14.55 15.72
CA LYS A 398 10.62 13.69 14.70
C LYS A 398 9.74 13.61 13.46
N ILE A 399 10.34 13.68 12.27
CA ILE A 399 9.70 13.39 10.99
C ILE A 399 10.49 12.25 10.34
N ASP A 400 9.83 11.14 10.03
CA ASP A 400 10.43 10.06 9.26
C ASP A 400 9.77 9.95 7.89
N CYS A 401 10.54 10.24 6.85
CA CYS A 401 10.10 10.08 5.47
C CYS A 401 10.25 8.63 4.97
N ASN A 402 10.75 7.69 5.78
CA ASN A 402 10.67 6.27 5.46
C ASN A 402 9.28 5.75 5.82
N LEU A 403 8.40 5.74 4.82
CA LEU A 403 7.00 5.36 5.00
C LEU A 403 6.74 3.87 4.79
N LEU A 404 7.72 3.12 4.29
CA LEU A 404 7.60 1.71 3.95
C LEU A 404 8.67 0.90 4.66
N ASP A 405 8.24 -0.07 5.46
CA ASP A 405 9.13 -1.09 6.02
C ASP A 405 9.27 -2.23 5.01
N PHE A 406 10.15 -2.04 4.02
CA PHE A 406 10.62 -3.17 3.23
C PHE A 406 11.54 -4.01 4.12
N LYS A 407 11.02 -5.11 4.66
CA LYS A 407 11.85 -6.16 5.26
C LYS A 407 12.73 -6.83 4.22
#